data_AF-A0A381R1B7-F1
#
_entry.id   AF-A0A381R1B7-F1
#
_cell.length_a   1.000
_cell.length_b   1.000
_cell.length_c   1.000
_cell.angle_alpha   90.00
_cell.angle_beta   90.00
_cell.angle_gamma   90.00
#
_symmetry.space_group_name_H-M   'P 1'
#
loop_
_entity.id
_entity.type
_entity.pdbx_description
1 polymer ?
#
loop_
_entity_poly.entity_id
_entity_poly.type
_entity_poly.pdbx_seq_one_letter_code
_entity_poly.pdbx_strand_id
1 'polypeptide(L)' 'MHAPLMEAEMAVQKSRKTPSKRGMRRSHQKNIEPSLSIDPSTGETHLRHQVTADGFYRGKQVIERPAEEEEQE' A
#
# COMPACT_ATOMS: atom_id res chain seq x y z
N MET A 1 16.76 42.99 22.83
CA MET A 1 15.96 43.56 21.73
C MET A 1 16.60 43.16 20.42
N HIS A 2 16.12 42.09 19.78
CA HIS A 2 16.50 41.82 18.40
C HIS A 2 15.31 41.20 17.69
N ALA A 3 14.57 42.05 16.99
CA ALA A 3 13.69 41.61 15.92
C ALA A 3 14.46 41.87 14.61
N PRO A 4 14.84 40.84 13.85
CA PRO A 4 15.23 41.03 12.47
C PRO A 4 13.97 40.92 11.60
N LEU A 5 13.60 42.04 10.99
CA LEU A 5 12.79 42.08 9.79
C LEU A 5 13.72 42.21 8.58
N MET A 6 13.39 41.46 7.52
CA MET A 6 13.84 41.62 6.11
C MET A 6 15.20 40.95 5.81
N GLU A 7 15.32 40.05 4.83
CA GLU A 7 14.68 40.03 3.51
C GLU A 7 13.81 38.80 3.24
N ALA A 8 12.55 39.07 2.86
CA ALA A 8 11.63 38.07 2.37
C ALA A 8 11.72 38.00 0.83
N GLU A 9 12.83 37.48 0.30
CA GLU A 9 12.92 37.02 -1.10
C GLU A 9 12.43 35.56 -1.22
N MET A 10 11.43 35.21 -0.42
CA MET A 10 10.81 33.89 -0.43
C MET A 10 9.32 34.09 -0.63
N ALA A 11 8.76 33.44 -1.65
CA ALA A 11 7.33 33.46 -1.89
C ALA A 11 6.61 32.72 -0.75
N VAL A 12 6.11 33.48 0.23
CA VAL A 12 5.36 32.96 1.36
C VAL A 12 3.87 33.20 1.14
N GLN A 13 3.04 32.24 1.55
CA GLN A 13 1.59 32.40 1.49
C GLN A 13 1.15 33.61 2.34
N LYS A 14 0.30 34.48 1.76
CA LYS A 14 -0.27 35.61 2.52
C LYS A 14 -1.25 35.18 3.61
N SER A 15 -1.98 34.08 3.39
CA SER A 15 -3.05 33.61 4.28
C SER A 15 -3.09 32.09 4.43
N ARG A 16 -3.67 31.62 5.55
CA ARG A 16 -3.87 30.19 5.82
C ARG A 16 -4.88 29.61 4.85
N LYS A 17 -4.54 28.49 4.20
CA LYS A 17 -5.51 27.74 3.37
C LYS A 17 -6.61 27.13 4.24
N THR A 18 -7.86 27.18 3.76
CA THR A 18 -9.00 26.63 4.49
C THR A 18 -8.91 25.11 4.63
N PRO A 19 -9.48 24.51 5.69
CA PRO A 19 -9.55 23.05 5.84
C PRO A 19 -10.22 22.37 4.64
N SER A 20 -11.26 22.99 4.07
CA SER A 20 -11.96 22.51 2.87
C SER A 20 -11.02 22.39 1.67
N LYS A 21 -10.24 23.44 1.35
CA LYS A 21 -9.25 23.40 0.25
C LYS A 21 -8.18 22.34 0.47
N ARG A 22 -7.72 22.15 1.72
CA ARG A 22 -6.76 21.09 2.07
C ARG A 22 -7.38 19.70 1.90
N GLY A 23 -8.62 19.52 2.32
CA GLY A 23 -9.37 18.26 2.18
C GLY A 23 -9.59 17.88 0.72
N MET A 24 -10.05 18.83 -0.10
CA MET A 24 -10.21 18.64 -1.55
C MET A 24 -8.88 18.32 -2.24
N ARG A 25 -7.78 18.98 -1.86
CA ARG A 25 -6.47 18.65 -2.42
C ARG A 25 -6.01 17.23 -2.04
N ARG A 26 -6.32 16.79 -0.81
CA ARG A 26 -5.96 15.45 -0.31
C ARG A 26 -7.00 14.37 -0.66
N SER A 27 -8.11 14.70 -1.32
CA SER A 27 -9.17 13.73 -1.63
C SER A 27 -8.70 12.60 -2.52
N HIS A 28 -7.71 12.88 -3.39
CA HIS A 28 -7.09 11.92 -4.30
C HIS A 28 -5.98 11.10 -3.64
N GLN A 29 -5.55 11.44 -2.42
CA GLN A 29 -4.48 10.73 -1.70
C GLN A 29 -5.07 9.54 -0.93
N LYS A 30 -5.64 8.58 -1.66
CA LYS A 30 -6.13 7.31 -1.11
C LYS A 30 -5.30 6.17 -1.69
N ASN A 31 -4.98 5.20 -0.83
CA ASN A 31 -4.38 3.96 -1.28
C ASN A 31 -5.47 3.05 -1.85
N ILE A 32 -5.14 2.34 -2.92
CA ILE A 32 -6.03 1.36 -3.55
C ILE A 32 -5.65 0.00 -2.97
N GLU A 33 -6.65 -0.73 -2.46
CA GLU A 33 -6.44 -2.09 -1.98
C GLU A 33 -6.12 -3.03 -3.15
N PRO A 34 -5.22 -4.00 -2.95
CA PRO A 34 -4.91 -4.97 -3.99
C PRO A 34 -6.13 -5.85 -4.30
N SER A 35 -6.23 -6.30 -5.56
CA SER A 35 -7.25 -7.28 -5.95
C SER A 35 -6.85 -8.66 -5.46
N LEU A 36 -7.62 -9.18 -4.50
CA LEU A 36 -7.45 -10.52 -3.95
C LEU A 36 -8.41 -11.51 -4.64
N SER A 37 -8.00 -12.77 -4.72
CA SER A 37 -8.80 -13.89 -5.23
C SER A 37 -8.49 -15.13 -4.39
N ILE A 38 -9.38 -16.11 -4.40
CA ILE A 38 -9.21 -17.36 -3.65
C ILE A 38 -8.83 -18.47 -4.64
N ASP A 39 -7.81 -19.27 -4.31
CA ASP A 39 -7.47 -20.46 -5.11
C ASP A 39 -8.49 -21.59 -4.86
N PRO A 40 -9.00 -22.25 -5.91
CA PRO A 40 -10.04 -23.26 -5.75
C PRO A 40 -9.57 -24.60 -5.15
N SER A 41 -8.26 -24.89 -5.16
CA SER A 41 -7.73 -26.17 -4.69
C SER A 41 -7.31 -26.12 -3.21
N THR A 42 -6.68 -25.03 -2.79
CA THR A 42 -6.14 -24.86 -1.44
C THR A 42 -7.01 -23.96 -0.57
N GLY A 43 -7.89 -23.14 -1.17
CA GLY A 43 -8.70 -22.17 -0.44
C GLY A 43 -7.91 -20.95 0.04
N GLU A 44 -6.63 -20.83 -0.31
CA GLU A 44 -5.77 -19.72 0.10
C GLU A 44 -6.09 -18.44 -0.68
N THR A 45 -5.87 -17.29 -0.04
CA THR A 45 -6.04 -15.98 -0.68
C THR A 45 -4.72 -15.54 -1.34
N HIS A 46 -4.79 -15.27 -2.63
CA HIS A 46 -3.67 -14.80 -3.45
C HIS A 46 -4.00 -13.52 -4.21
N LEU A 47 -2.96 -12.81 -4.64
CA LEU A 47 -3.12 -11.69 -5.56
C LEU A 47 -3.65 -12.19 -6.89
N ARG A 48 -4.60 -11.44 -7.48
CA ARG A 48 -5.22 -11.85 -8.75
C ARG A 48 -4.15 -12.04 -9.83
N HIS A 49 -4.18 -13.20 -10.47
CA HIS A 49 -3.22 -13.66 -11.49
C HIS A 49 -1.79 -13.94 -11.02
N GLN A 50 -1.56 -14.04 -9.71
CA GLN A 50 -0.29 -14.47 -9.16
C GLN A 50 -0.41 -15.89 -8.60
N VAL A 51 0.75 -16.51 -8.38
CA VAL A 51 0.84 -17.82 -7.72
C VAL A 51 0.64 -17.61 -6.22
N THR A 52 -0.05 -18.55 -5.58
CA THR A 52 -0.26 -18.59 -4.12
C THR A 52 1.05 -18.89 -3.38
N ALA A 53 1.14 -18.61 -2.08
CA ALA A 53 2.31 -18.90 -1.26
C ALA A 53 2.72 -20.38 -1.31
N ASP A 54 1.73 -21.27 -1.35
CA ASP A 54 1.92 -22.72 -1.48
C ASP A 54 2.33 -23.20 -2.89
N GLY A 55 2.51 -22.27 -3.85
CA GLY A 55 2.94 -22.62 -5.19
C GLY A 55 1.81 -23.05 -6.12
N PHE A 56 0.55 -22.84 -5.74
CA PHE A 56 -0.62 -23.18 -6.55
C PHE A 56 -1.05 -22.03 -7.46
N TYR A 57 -1.52 -22.36 -8.66
CA TYR A 57 -2.17 -21.43 -9.58
C TYR A 57 -3.28 -22.14 -10.35
N ARG A 58 -4.51 -21.61 -10.26
CA ARG A 58 -5.68 -22.17 -10.94
C ARG A 58 -5.86 -23.67 -10.65
N GLY A 59 -5.65 -24.07 -9.40
CA GLY A 59 -5.82 -25.45 -8.96
C GLY A 59 -4.72 -26.43 -9.38
N LYS A 60 -3.59 -25.94 -9.91
CA LYS A 60 -2.42 -26.77 -10.23
C LYS A 60 -1.22 -26.32 -9.41
N GLN A 61 -0.45 -27.28 -8.92
CA GLN A 61 0.85 -26.99 -8.30
C GLN A 61 1.84 -26.61 -9.41
N VAL A 62 2.33 -25.37 -9.37
CA VAL A 62 3.29 -24.83 -10.33
C VAL A 62 4.70 -24.80 -9.73
N ILE A 63 4.80 -24.65 -8.41
CA ILE A 63 6.06 -24.66 -7.68
C ILE A 63 6.02 -25.83 -6.70
N GLU A 64 6.95 -26.76 -6.85
CA GLU A 64 7.21 -27.79 -5.85
C GLU A 64 7.97 -27.13 -4.69
N ARG A 65 7.28 -26.92 -3.55
CA ARG A 65 7.97 -26.50 -2.33
C ARG A 65 8.75 -27.71 -1.79
N PRO A 66 10.04 -27.56 -1.42
CA PRO A 66 10.71 -28.57 -0.62
C PRO A 66 9.91 -28.73 0.69
N ALA A 67 9.70 -29.97 1.12
CA ALA A 67 9.00 -30.25 2.37
C ALA A 67 9.69 -29.50 3.51
N GLU A 68 9.01 -28.51 4.09
CA GLU A 68 9.44 -27.92 5.35
C GLU A 68 9.20 -29.01 6.40
N GLU A 69 10.29 -29.53 7.00
CA GLU A 69 10.23 -30.42 8.15
C GLU A 69 9.56 -29.66 9.29
N GLU A 70 8.31 -30.00 9.59
CA GLU A 70 7.67 -29.51 10.81
C GLU A 70 8.43 -30.11 12.00
N GLU A 71 9.23 -29.28 12.69
CA GLU A 71 9.73 -29.58 14.03
C GLU A 71 8.51 -29.77 14.94
N GLN A 72 8.17 -31.03 15.23
CA GLN A 72 7.19 -31.42 16.22
C GLN A 72 7.76 -31.11 17.61
N GLU A 73 7.06 -30.26 18.38
CA GLU A 73 7.24 -30.10 19.83
C GLU A 73 6.36 -31.10 20.60
#